data_AF-A0A1D2WE95-F1
#
_entry.id   AF-A0A1D2WE95-F1
#
_cell.length_a   1.000
_cell.length_b   1.000
_cell.length_c   1.000
_cell.angle_alpha   90.00
_cell.angle_beta   90.00
_cell.angle_gamma   90.00
#
_symmetry.space_group_name_H-M   'P 1'
#
loop_
_entity.id
_entity.type
_entity.pdbx_description
1 polymer ?
#
loop_
_entity_poly.entity_id
_entity_poly.type
_entity_poly.pdbx_seq_one_letter_code
_entity_poly.pdbx_strand_id
1 'polypeptide(L)'
;MWTDDFFELFYSNDTKNIKKAHELKNKNIPNFLYKYKSIDDKGYTFDLLENDLIYLSNVNNLNDLYEGELFFDVQNVFHKNLEPNIITTFLERSKMSIEEKERILNSNNPYLEIMEYIYETEPTINKDIPFEEFNEFNTKMILDILNGIYDDFNNHSKKTVYLTCFSENHDIILMWSYYSDSNKGICIKYNSKDFKNFIIRSCFPIKYEDGYEYTDELSNMEENTFKLLFDPFLRKETVWSHEKEWRILFNKELLLRSAIKIGEKYFLKLPKPSAIYLGKRITTENKRKIFDICKKREISLYQMEKDSRNAKIYENVILKYSEKNWEDELFIVESIKNKACKSLINNYFNYSRSIGY
;
A
#
# COMPACT_ATOMS: atom_id res chain seq x y z
N MET A 1 -16.83 10.48 6.05
CA MET A 1 -16.48 9.51 7.12
C MET A 1 -15.16 9.93 7.73
N TRP A 2 -14.77 9.50 8.95
CA TRP A 2 -13.49 9.93 9.55
C TRP A 2 -12.26 9.58 8.69
N THR A 3 -12.37 8.58 7.81
CA THR A 3 -11.35 8.20 6.83
C THR A 3 -11.09 9.30 5.81
N ASP A 4 -12.12 10.01 5.37
CA ASP A 4 -11.97 11.12 4.42
C ASP A 4 -11.18 12.27 5.05
N ASP A 5 -11.57 12.65 6.28
CA ASP A 5 -10.86 13.65 7.09
C ASP A 5 -9.40 13.21 7.36
N PHE A 6 -9.17 11.91 7.57
CA PHE A 6 -7.82 11.37 7.73
C PHE A 6 -6.97 11.60 6.48
N PHE A 7 -7.45 11.21 5.29
CA PHE A 7 -6.68 11.34 4.05
C PHE A 7 -6.45 12.81 3.67
N GLU A 8 -7.43 13.69 3.86
CA GLU A 8 -7.28 15.13 3.66
C GLU A 8 -6.16 15.71 4.54
N LEU A 9 -6.17 15.37 5.84
CA LEU A 9 -5.14 15.82 6.78
C LEU A 9 -3.78 15.16 6.54
N PHE A 10 -3.76 13.90 6.09
CA PHE A 10 -2.54 13.10 5.90
C PHE A 10 -1.73 13.57 4.71
N TYR A 11 -2.38 14.03 3.64
CA TYR A 11 -1.71 14.56 2.45
C TYR A 11 -1.55 16.10 2.46
N SER A 12 -1.86 16.76 3.58
CA SER A 12 -1.63 18.19 3.73
C SER A 12 -0.14 18.51 3.89
N ASN A 13 0.32 19.60 3.26
CA ASN A 13 1.69 20.13 3.41
C ASN A 13 1.99 20.69 4.83
N ASP A 14 0.97 20.96 5.65
CA ASP A 14 1.16 21.34 7.06
C ASP A 14 1.42 20.14 7.97
N THR A 15 2.62 20.09 8.57
CA THR A 15 3.02 19.09 9.58
C THR A 15 2.05 18.96 10.76
N LYS A 16 1.34 20.03 11.15
CA LYS A 16 0.33 19.97 12.21
C LYS A 16 -0.89 19.16 11.78
N ASN A 17 -1.28 19.25 10.52
CA ASN A 17 -2.37 18.45 9.97
C ASN A 17 -1.98 16.97 9.87
N ILE A 18 -0.75 16.68 9.43
CA ILE A 18 -0.23 15.30 9.42
C ILE A 18 -0.25 14.69 10.84
N LYS A 19 0.14 15.47 11.86
CA LYS A 19 0.04 15.02 13.26
C LYS A 19 -1.40 14.73 13.67
N LYS A 20 -2.35 15.63 13.35
CA LYS A 20 -3.78 15.40 13.60
C LYS A 20 -4.30 14.17 12.85
N ALA A 21 -3.84 13.92 11.63
CA ALA A 21 -4.20 12.72 10.87
C ALA A 21 -3.79 11.45 11.63
N HIS A 22 -2.55 11.40 12.14
CA HIS A 22 -2.10 10.28 12.96
C HIS A 22 -2.90 10.13 14.26
N GLU A 23 -3.23 11.22 14.94
CA GLU A 23 -4.08 11.19 16.15
C GLU A 23 -5.49 10.67 15.84
N LEU A 24 -6.11 11.15 14.76
CA LEU A 24 -7.41 10.72 14.29
C LEU A 24 -7.40 9.22 13.93
N LYS A 25 -6.40 8.78 13.16
CA LYS A 25 -6.22 7.37 12.79
C LYS A 25 -6.03 6.48 14.01
N ASN A 26 -5.16 6.87 14.94
CA ASN A 26 -4.87 6.08 16.14
C ASN A 26 -6.08 5.96 17.08
N LYS A 27 -6.97 6.97 17.09
CA LYS A 27 -8.24 6.90 17.82
C LYS A 27 -9.24 5.92 17.18
N ASN A 28 -9.17 5.74 15.87
CA ASN A 28 -10.09 4.90 15.11
C ASN A 28 -9.53 3.53 14.73
N ILE A 29 -8.28 3.20 15.10
CA ILE A 29 -7.74 1.86 14.84
C ILE A 29 -8.60 0.81 15.58
N PRO A 30 -9.05 -0.26 14.89
CA PRO A 30 -9.79 -1.34 15.53
C PRO A 30 -8.99 -1.94 16.68
N ASN A 31 -9.67 -2.29 17.77
CA ASN A 31 -9.04 -3.03 18.87
C ASN A 31 -8.42 -4.35 18.39
N PHE A 32 -9.00 -4.96 17.35
CA PHE A 32 -8.52 -6.20 16.76
C PHE A 32 -8.41 -6.11 15.25
N LEU A 33 -7.34 -6.68 14.72
CA LEU A 33 -7.10 -6.82 13.28
C LEU A 33 -6.95 -8.30 12.94
N TYR A 34 -7.51 -8.68 11.80
CA TYR A 34 -7.69 -10.07 11.42
C TYR A 34 -6.98 -10.38 10.11
N LYS A 35 -6.19 -11.44 10.08
CA LYS A 35 -5.51 -11.89 8.86
C LYS A 35 -6.00 -13.26 8.42
N TYR A 36 -6.68 -13.29 7.29
CA TYR A 36 -7.04 -14.51 6.59
C TYR A 36 -5.80 -15.08 5.89
N LYS A 37 -5.61 -16.40 5.97
CA LYS A 37 -4.46 -17.08 5.38
C LYS A 37 -4.80 -18.52 5.02
N SER A 38 -4.43 -18.94 3.81
CA SER A 38 -4.38 -20.34 3.43
C SER A 38 -3.24 -21.07 4.16
N ILE A 39 -3.34 -22.39 4.29
CA ILE A 39 -2.24 -23.20 4.81
C ILE A 39 -1.46 -23.69 3.60
N ASP A 40 -0.22 -23.22 3.46
CA ASP A 40 0.65 -23.59 2.36
C ASP A 40 1.42 -24.88 2.64
N ASP A 41 1.72 -25.63 1.58
CA ASP A 41 2.47 -26.89 1.67
C ASP A 41 3.93 -26.70 2.08
N LYS A 42 4.45 -25.47 1.98
CA LYS A 42 5.83 -25.12 2.34
C LYS A 42 5.99 -24.82 3.84
N GLY A 43 4.90 -24.82 4.60
CA GLY A 43 4.90 -24.62 6.04
C GLY A 43 4.97 -23.18 6.52
N TYR A 44 4.90 -22.17 5.63
CA TYR A 44 5.06 -20.77 6.03
C TYR A 44 3.97 -20.28 6.98
N THR A 45 2.74 -20.79 6.86
CA THR A 45 1.68 -20.50 7.82
C THR A 45 2.01 -21.04 9.21
N PHE A 46 2.61 -22.23 9.32
CA PHE A 46 3.04 -22.76 10.62
C PHE A 46 4.24 -21.99 11.18
N ASP A 47 5.22 -21.65 10.34
CA ASP A 47 6.36 -20.82 10.75
C ASP A 47 5.91 -19.47 11.31
N LEU A 48 4.90 -18.84 10.67
CA LEU A 48 4.30 -17.61 11.17
C LEU A 48 3.67 -17.81 12.55
N LEU A 49 2.91 -18.89 12.74
CA LEU A 49 2.25 -19.19 14.00
C LEU A 49 3.22 -19.58 15.12
N GLU A 50 4.41 -20.04 14.79
CA GLU A 50 5.44 -20.39 15.78
C GLU A 50 6.37 -19.21 16.11
N ASN A 51 6.68 -18.39 15.10
CA ASN A 51 7.73 -17.38 15.18
C ASN A 51 7.24 -15.93 15.09
N ASP A 52 5.94 -15.69 14.92
CA ASP A 52 5.30 -14.37 14.73
C ASP A 52 5.92 -13.53 13.60
N LEU A 53 6.51 -14.19 12.60
CA LEU A 53 7.07 -13.54 11.43
C LEU A 53 6.03 -13.54 10.32
N ILE A 54 5.50 -12.36 10.02
CA ILE A 54 4.58 -12.18 8.90
C ILE A 54 5.35 -11.79 7.64
N TYR A 55 5.06 -12.46 6.53
CA TYR A 55 5.61 -12.10 5.23
C TYR A 55 5.02 -10.76 4.76
N LEU A 56 5.89 -9.85 4.32
CA LEU A 56 5.50 -8.63 3.62
C LEU A 56 5.49 -8.92 2.12
N SER A 57 4.30 -8.87 1.53
CA SER A 57 4.10 -9.12 0.09
C SER A 57 4.53 -7.88 -0.69
N ASN A 58 5.25 -8.07 -1.79
CA ASN A 58 5.39 -7.00 -2.76
C ASN A 58 4.03 -6.76 -3.44
N VAL A 59 3.74 -5.50 -3.77
CA VAL A 59 2.44 -5.10 -4.36
C VAL A 59 2.14 -5.87 -5.64
N ASN A 60 3.14 -6.15 -6.48
CA ASN A 60 2.95 -6.91 -7.73
C ASN A 60 2.46 -8.35 -7.54
N ASN A 61 2.45 -8.87 -6.30
CA ASN A 61 1.98 -10.21 -5.99
C ASN A 61 0.56 -10.24 -5.39
N LEU A 62 -0.10 -9.08 -5.30
CA LEU A 62 -1.47 -8.98 -4.83
C LEU A 62 -2.45 -9.44 -5.91
N ASN A 63 -3.66 -9.82 -5.51
CA ASN A 63 -4.66 -10.42 -6.40
C ASN A 63 -5.45 -9.40 -7.22
N ASP A 64 -5.39 -8.13 -6.85
CA ASP A 64 -6.07 -7.05 -7.55
C ASP A 64 -5.15 -6.47 -8.64
N LEU A 65 -5.67 -6.37 -9.87
CA LEU A 65 -4.93 -5.95 -11.06
C LEU A 65 -4.61 -4.45 -11.05
N TYR A 66 -5.42 -3.65 -10.36
CA TYR A 66 -5.28 -2.20 -10.29
C TYR A 66 -4.57 -1.73 -9.01
N GLU A 67 -4.11 -2.68 -8.19
CA GLU A 67 -3.44 -2.41 -6.93
C GLU A 67 -2.18 -1.57 -7.12
N GLY A 68 -2.10 -0.43 -6.42
CA GLY A 68 -0.98 0.49 -6.54
C GLY A 68 -0.90 1.26 -7.86
N GLU A 69 -1.92 1.20 -8.72
CA GLU A 69 -1.92 1.86 -10.03
C GLU A 69 -2.08 3.38 -9.91
N LEU A 70 -1.29 4.12 -10.69
CA LEU A 70 -1.47 5.54 -10.92
C LEU A 70 -2.30 5.71 -12.20
N PHE A 71 -3.60 5.97 -12.04
CA PHE A 71 -4.44 6.38 -13.17
C PHE A 71 -4.22 7.86 -13.46
N PHE A 72 -4.03 8.24 -14.73
CA PHE A 72 -3.87 9.63 -15.15
C PHE A 72 -4.22 9.83 -16.62
N ASP A 73 -4.53 11.07 -16.97
CA ASP A 73 -4.66 11.54 -18.34
C ASP A 73 -3.38 12.29 -18.75
N VAL A 74 -2.58 11.64 -19.59
CA VAL A 74 -1.31 12.19 -20.06
C VAL A 74 -1.46 13.50 -20.84
N GLN A 75 -2.58 13.69 -21.55
CA GLN A 75 -2.82 14.93 -22.29
C GLN A 75 -3.00 16.08 -21.30
N ASN A 76 -3.81 15.86 -20.27
CA ASN A 76 -4.00 16.85 -19.22
C ASN A 76 -2.70 17.13 -18.44
N VAL A 77 -1.89 16.11 -18.16
CA VAL A 77 -0.57 16.31 -17.52
C VAL A 77 0.35 17.15 -18.43
N PHE A 78 0.37 16.86 -19.73
CA PHE A 78 1.12 17.65 -20.71
C PHE A 78 0.67 19.12 -20.69
N HIS A 79 -0.63 19.38 -20.85
CA HIS A 79 -1.19 20.73 -20.91
C HIS A 79 -0.96 21.54 -19.63
N LYS A 80 -1.06 20.90 -18.46
CA LYS A 80 -0.91 21.60 -17.16
C LYS A 80 0.53 21.84 -16.75
N ASN A 81 1.46 20.94 -17.10
CA ASN A 81 2.83 20.96 -16.56
C ASN A 81 3.90 21.22 -17.64
N LEU A 82 3.88 20.48 -18.74
CA LEU A 82 4.94 20.58 -19.74
C LEU A 82 4.73 21.72 -20.73
N GLU A 83 3.51 21.90 -21.24
CA GLU A 83 3.21 22.89 -22.28
C GLU A 83 3.62 24.31 -21.88
N PRO A 84 3.28 24.83 -20.67
CA PRO A 84 3.71 26.18 -20.26
C PRO A 84 5.24 26.33 -20.19
N ASN A 85 5.94 25.28 -19.76
CA ASN A 85 7.39 25.25 -19.68
C ASN A 85 8.06 25.21 -21.06
N ILE A 86 7.49 24.46 -22.00
CA ILE A 86 7.93 24.42 -23.41
C ILE A 86 7.75 25.80 -24.03
N ILE A 87 6.57 26.40 -23.89
CA ILE A 87 6.27 27.75 -24.39
C ILE A 87 7.29 28.76 -23.86
N THR A 88 7.44 28.81 -22.53
CA THR A 88 8.35 29.75 -21.87
C THR A 88 9.80 29.56 -22.34
N THR A 89 10.30 28.33 -22.28
CA THR A 89 11.69 28.00 -22.66
C THR A 89 11.96 28.30 -24.13
N PHE A 90 11.00 27.98 -25.02
CA PHE A 90 11.13 28.27 -26.45
C PHE A 90 11.20 29.77 -26.69
N LEU A 91 10.25 30.54 -26.14
CA LEU A 91 10.21 31.99 -26.33
C LEU A 91 11.47 32.67 -25.78
N GLU A 92 11.98 32.26 -24.63
CA GLU A 92 13.24 32.79 -24.07
C GLU A 92 14.45 32.57 -24.98
N ARG A 93 14.53 31.39 -25.61
CA ARG A 93 15.67 30.99 -26.46
C ARG A 93 15.52 31.41 -27.91
N SER A 94 14.30 31.74 -28.34
CA SER A 94 14.00 32.18 -29.70
C SER A 94 14.61 33.56 -30.01
N LYS A 95 14.94 33.77 -31.28
CA LYS A 95 15.42 35.06 -31.81
C LYS A 95 14.29 36.03 -32.17
N MET A 96 13.06 35.72 -31.77
CA MET A 96 11.87 36.52 -32.04
C MET A 96 11.99 37.90 -31.37
N SER A 97 11.36 38.91 -31.97
CA SER A 97 11.18 40.22 -31.35
C SER A 97 10.28 40.14 -30.11
N ILE A 98 10.36 41.15 -29.24
CA ILE A 98 9.50 41.23 -28.05
C ILE A 98 8.01 41.23 -28.44
N GLU A 99 7.66 41.97 -29.48
CA GLU A 99 6.29 42.09 -30.00
C GLU A 99 5.75 40.73 -30.50
N GLU A 100 6.57 39.94 -31.19
CA GLU A 100 6.18 38.59 -31.63
C GLU A 100 5.98 37.63 -30.45
N LYS A 101 6.85 37.69 -29.43
CA LYS A 101 6.71 36.87 -28.22
C LYS A 101 5.42 37.22 -27.47
N GLU A 102 5.13 38.50 -27.31
CA GLU A 102 3.88 38.96 -26.69
C GLU A 102 2.65 38.56 -27.49
N ARG A 103 2.70 38.59 -28.83
CA ARG A 103 1.61 38.12 -29.69
C ARG A 103 1.31 36.64 -29.45
N ILE A 104 2.34 35.79 -29.42
CA ILE A 104 2.18 34.34 -29.21
C ILE A 104 1.61 34.05 -27.82
N LEU A 105 2.14 34.67 -26.77
CA LEU A 105 1.67 34.49 -25.40
C LEU A 105 0.19 34.86 -25.21
N ASN A 106 -0.29 35.85 -25.94
CA ASN A 106 -1.67 36.32 -25.88
C ASN A 106 -2.61 35.62 -26.90
N SER A 107 -2.12 34.64 -27.66
CA SER A 107 -2.93 33.88 -28.61
C SER A 107 -3.83 32.85 -27.91
N ASN A 108 -4.83 32.32 -28.63
CA ASN A 108 -5.71 31.29 -28.10
C ASN A 108 -5.00 29.94 -27.86
N ASN A 109 -3.95 29.66 -28.63
CA ASN A 109 -3.15 28.45 -28.51
C ASN A 109 -1.67 28.76 -28.76
N PRO A 110 -0.94 29.25 -27.73
CA PRO A 110 0.45 29.64 -27.87
C PRO A 110 1.36 28.48 -28.31
N TYR A 111 1.04 27.25 -27.93
CA TYR A 111 1.80 26.07 -28.35
C TYR A 111 1.69 25.82 -29.86
N LEU A 112 0.48 25.87 -30.41
CA LEU A 112 0.27 25.67 -31.85
C LEU A 112 0.99 26.73 -32.68
N GLU A 113 0.91 28.00 -32.28
CA GLU A 113 1.62 29.12 -32.92
C GLU A 113 3.15 28.94 -32.88
N ILE A 114 3.69 28.39 -31.78
CA ILE A 114 5.11 28.00 -31.70
C ILE A 114 5.42 26.88 -32.68
N MET A 115 4.56 25.86 -32.78
CA MET A 115 4.78 24.74 -33.71
C MET A 115 4.71 25.20 -35.16
N GLU A 116 3.81 26.12 -35.51
CA GLU A 116 3.74 26.76 -36.83
C GLU A 116 5.03 27.53 -37.13
N TYR A 117 5.49 28.37 -36.20
CA TYR A 117 6.74 29.10 -36.35
C TYR A 117 7.94 28.16 -36.56
N ILE A 118 8.03 27.08 -35.77
CA ILE A 118 9.08 26.05 -35.92
C ILE A 118 9.00 25.42 -37.32
N TYR A 119 7.81 24.99 -37.75
CA TYR A 119 7.57 24.38 -39.05
C TYR A 119 7.98 25.30 -40.21
N GLU A 120 7.71 26.60 -40.10
CA GLU A 120 8.05 27.57 -41.13
C GLU A 120 9.54 27.91 -41.19
N THR A 121 10.18 28.05 -40.02
CA THR A 121 11.53 28.64 -39.90
C THR A 121 12.66 27.62 -39.84
N GLU A 122 12.41 26.40 -39.37
CA GLU A 122 13.46 25.38 -39.26
C GLU A 122 13.76 24.72 -40.61
N PRO A 123 14.98 24.89 -41.17
CA PRO A 123 15.31 24.40 -42.50
C PRO A 123 15.43 22.86 -42.58
N THR A 124 15.45 22.18 -41.43
CA THR A 124 15.57 20.73 -41.33
C THR A 124 14.23 20.00 -41.45
N ILE A 125 13.11 20.70 -41.36
CA ILE A 125 11.77 20.13 -41.45
C ILE A 125 11.39 19.88 -42.91
N ASN A 126 10.89 18.68 -43.20
CA ASN A 126 10.40 18.33 -44.54
C ASN A 126 9.02 18.96 -44.79
N LYS A 127 8.97 20.00 -45.61
CA LYS A 127 7.74 20.73 -45.97
C LYS A 127 6.83 19.98 -46.94
N ASP A 128 7.24 18.81 -47.43
CA ASP A 128 6.34 17.89 -48.15
C ASP A 128 5.30 17.26 -47.19
N ILE A 129 5.57 17.26 -45.88
CA ILE A 129 4.64 16.80 -44.85
C ILE A 129 3.75 17.98 -44.45
N PRO A 130 2.41 17.86 -44.52
CA PRO A 130 1.50 18.90 -44.06
C PRO A 130 1.72 19.27 -42.59
N PHE A 131 1.47 20.53 -42.23
CA PHE A 131 1.66 21.01 -40.86
C PHE A 131 0.86 20.18 -39.85
N GLU A 132 -0.36 19.77 -40.18
CA GLU A 132 -1.22 18.98 -39.31
C GLU A 132 -0.58 17.63 -38.94
N GLU A 133 0.02 16.95 -39.93
CA GLU A 133 0.70 15.67 -39.73
C GLU A 133 2.00 15.86 -38.92
N PHE A 134 2.75 16.92 -39.20
CA PHE A 134 3.91 17.30 -38.41
C PHE A 134 3.54 17.56 -36.94
N ASN A 135 2.50 18.35 -36.69
CA ASN A 135 2.09 18.71 -35.34
C ASN A 135 1.52 17.51 -34.56
N GLU A 136 0.71 16.67 -35.22
CA GLU A 136 0.20 15.43 -34.62
C GLU A 136 1.33 14.49 -34.24
N PHE A 137 2.31 14.31 -35.12
CA PHE A 137 3.49 13.48 -34.85
C PHE A 137 4.29 13.99 -33.64
N ASN A 138 4.59 15.28 -33.59
CA ASN A 138 5.34 15.87 -32.47
C ASN A 138 4.58 15.78 -31.15
N THR A 139 3.28 16.10 -31.16
CA THR A 139 2.42 16.00 -29.99
C THR A 139 2.39 14.56 -29.48
N LYS A 140 2.13 13.59 -30.37
CA LYS A 140 2.10 12.17 -30.02
C LYS A 140 3.45 11.70 -29.46
N MET A 141 4.56 12.08 -30.07
CA MET A 141 5.89 11.73 -29.59
C MET A 141 6.13 12.24 -28.16
N ILE A 142 5.72 13.47 -27.84
CA ILE A 142 5.85 14.03 -26.49
C ILE A 142 4.96 13.25 -25.50
N LEU A 143 3.71 12.95 -25.87
CA LEU A 143 2.79 12.19 -25.03
C LEU A 143 3.30 10.75 -24.78
N ASP A 144 3.87 10.09 -25.79
CA ASP A 144 4.44 8.75 -25.65
C ASP A 144 5.65 8.75 -24.71
N ILE A 145 6.52 9.78 -24.78
CA ILE A 145 7.64 9.95 -23.84
C ILE A 145 7.13 10.19 -22.43
N LEU A 146 6.15 11.07 -22.25
CA LEU A 146 5.54 11.35 -20.96
C LEU A 146 4.91 10.11 -20.33
N ASN A 147 4.12 9.36 -21.09
CA ASN A 147 3.54 8.11 -20.67
C ASN A 147 4.63 7.14 -20.19
N GLY A 148 5.69 6.95 -20.98
CA GLY A 148 6.80 6.07 -20.60
C GLY A 148 7.46 6.46 -19.27
N ILE A 149 7.65 7.76 -19.02
CA ILE A 149 8.22 8.27 -17.75
C ILE A 149 7.32 7.93 -16.56
N TYR A 150 6.01 8.19 -16.68
CA TYR A 150 5.07 7.95 -15.59
C TYR A 150 4.78 6.45 -15.37
N ASP A 151 4.74 5.65 -16.44
CA ASP A 151 4.66 4.19 -16.37
C ASP A 151 5.89 3.61 -15.67
N ASP A 152 7.09 4.10 -15.99
CA ASP A 152 8.32 3.67 -15.31
C ASP A 152 8.30 4.04 -13.82
N PHE A 153 7.81 5.24 -13.47
CA PHE A 153 7.64 5.67 -12.08
C PHE A 153 6.64 4.79 -11.32
N ASN A 154 5.47 4.50 -11.90
CA ASN A 154 4.46 3.62 -11.33
C ASN A 154 5.02 2.20 -11.12
N ASN A 155 5.62 1.62 -12.16
CA ASN A 155 6.24 0.30 -12.11
C ASN A 155 7.36 0.21 -11.06
N HIS A 156 8.18 1.26 -10.94
CA HIS A 156 9.21 1.33 -9.91
C HIS A 156 8.62 1.38 -8.50
N SER A 157 7.57 2.18 -8.29
CA SER A 157 6.87 2.30 -7.01
C SER A 157 6.30 0.94 -6.57
N LYS A 158 5.60 0.22 -7.45
CA LYS A 158 5.07 -1.13 -7.14
C LYS A 158 6.17 -2.13 -6.77
N LYS A 159 7.35 -2.07 -7.38
CA LYS A 159 8.51 -2.94 -7.08
C LYS A 159 9.17 -2.65 -5.73
N THR A 160 8.98 -1.45 -5.18
CA THR A 160 9.65 -1.01 -3.95
C THR A 160 8.75 -0.96 -2.73
N VAL A 161 7.44 -1.16 -2.91
CA VAL A 161 6.47 -1.22 -1.81
C VAL A 161 6.18 -2.65 -1.39
N TYR A 162 6.19 -2.86 -0.08
CA TYR A 162 5.91 -4.13 0.58
C TYR A 162 4.85 -3.92 1.66
N LEU A 163 3.92 -4.85 1.77
CA LEU A 163 2.79 -4.68 2.67
C LEU A 163 2.25 -5.98 3.25
N THR A 164 1.47 -5.85 4.32
CA THR A 164 0.58 -6.91 4.79
C THR A 164 -0.79 -6.34 5.14
N CYS A 165 -1.81 -7.05 4.69
CA CYS A 165 -3.20 -6.68 4.85
C CYS A 165 -3.85 -7.41 6.04
N PHE A 166 -4.80 -6.71 6.66
CA PHE A 166 -5.70 -7.19 7.70
C PHE A 166 -7.12 -6.71 7.38
N SER A 167 -8.09 -7.34 8.00
CA SER A 167 -9.48 -6.90 8.02
C SER A 167 -9.88 -6.50 9.44
N GLU A 168 -10.89 -5.63 9.55
CA GLU A 168 -11.56 -5.34 10.81
C GLU A 168 -12.36 -6.52 11.37
N ASN A 169 -12.72 -7.52 10.54
CA ASN A 169 -13.61 -8.61 10.94
C ASN A 169 -13.11 -9.99 10.51
N HIS A 170 -13.48 -11.01 11.28
CA HIS A 170 -13.13 -12.42 11.01
C HIS A 170 -14.28 -13.25 10.43
N ASP A 171 -15.47 -12.68 10.28
CA ASP A 171 -16.69 -13.34 9.85
C ASP A 171 -17.14 -12.95 8.43
N ILE A 172 -16.23 -12.42 7.61
CA ILE A 172 -16.52 -12.04 6.22
C ILE A 172 -16.43 -13.29 5.32
N ILE A 173 -17.58 -13.76 4.86
CA ILE A 173 -17.71 -15.01 4.09
C ILE A 173 -16.85 -15.02 2.81
N LEU A 174 -16.79 -13.88 2.10
CA LEU A 174 -15.97 -13.74 0.89
C LEU A 174 -14.48 -13.85 1.20
N MET A 175 -14.01 -13.29 2.32
CA MET A 175 -12.61 -13.38 2.76
C MET A 175 -12.20 -14.83 3.05
N TRP A 176 -13.07 -15.61 3.70
CA TRP A 176 -12.84 -17.05 3.89
C TRP A 176 -12.78 -17.80 2.55
N SER A 177 -13.52 -17.37 1.55
CA SER A 177 -13.52 -18.03 0.24
C SER A 177 -12.23 -17.77 -0.53
N TYR A 178 -11.81 -16.51 -0.61
CA TYR A 178 -10.63 -16.08 -1.39
C TYR A 178 -9.31 -16.35 -0.67
N TYR A 179 -9.18 -15.90 0.57
CA TYR A 179 -7.86 -15.82 1.24
C TYR A 179 -7.57 -17.00 2.18
N SER A 180 -8.52 -17.91 2.37
CA SER A 180 -8.34 -19.10 3.22
C SER A 180 -8.51 -20.42 2.45
N ASP A 181 -8.24 -20.44 1.13
CA ASP A 181 -8.39 -21.62 0.28
C ASP A 181 -9.78 -22.27 0.47
N SER A 182 -10.83 -21.52 0.15
CA SER A 182 -12.22 -22.01 0.23
C SER A 182 -12.58 -22.61 1.59
N ASN A 183 -12.31 -21.88 2.68
CA ASN A 183 -12.55 -22.27 4.08
C ASN A 183 -11.66 -23.41 4.64
N LYS A 184 -10.54 -23.75 4.00
CA LYS A 184 -9.59 -24.76 4.52
C LYS A 184 -8.46 -24.17 5.38
N GLY A 185 -8.29 -22.86 5.28
CA GLY A 185 -7.24 -22.10 5.97
C GLY A 185 -7.68 -21.60 7.34
N ILE A 186 -7.12 -20.46 7.74
CA ILE A 186 -7.32 -19.84 9.05
C ILE A 186 -7.55 -18.34 8.96
N CYS A 187 -8.01 -17.76 10.06
CA CYS A 187 -7.98 -16.34 10.32
C CYS A 187 -7.28 -16.07 11.66
N ILE A 188 -6.31 -15.16 11.65
CA ILE A 188 -5.43 -14.86 12.78
C ILE A 188 -5.88 -13.53 13.38
N LYS A 189 -6.22 -13.50 14.67
CA LYS A 189 -6.62 -12.29 15.39
C LYS A 189 -5.45 -11.72 16.15
N TYR A 190 -5.16 -10.45 15.88
CA TYR A 190 -4.20 -9.65 16.63
C TYR A 190 -4.93 -8.60 17.44
N ASN A 191 -4.47 -8.34 18.66
CA ASN A 191 -4.85 -7.16 19.43
C ASN A 191 -3.97 -6.00 19.00
N SER A 192 -4.58 -4.97 18.41
CA SER A 192 -3.84 -3.82 17.88
C SER A 192 -3.13 -3.04 18.99
N LYS A 193 -3.56 -3.17 20.25
CA LYS A 193 -2.87 -2.54 21.40
C LYS A 193 -1.50 -3.14 21.70
N ASP A 194 -1.26 -4.37 21.25
CA ASP A 194 0.04 -5.04 21.39
C ASP A 194 0.99 -4.68 20.23
N PHE A 195 0.53 -3.88 19.26
CA PHE A 195 1.39 -3.41 18.17
C PHE A 195 2.34 -2.34 18.67
N LYS A 196 3.61 -2.46 18.29
CA LYS A 196 4.61 -1.43 18.56
C LYS A 196 4.27 -0.12 17.87
N ASN A 197 4.75 0.98 18.44
CA ASN A 197 4.51 2.33 17.92
C ASN A 197 4.85 2.48 16.43
N PHE A 198 5.95 1.89 15.94
CA PHE A 198 6.30 1.98 14.51
C PHE A 198 5.33 1.20 13.61
N ILE A 199 4.75 0.10 14.10
CA ILE A 199 3.73 -0.67 13.38
C ILE A 199 2.44 0.14 13.32
N ILE A 200 2.00 0.69 14.46
CA ILE A 200 0.82 1.56 14.52
C ILE A 200 0.97 2.76 13.57
N ARG A 201 2.13 3.40 13.54
CA ARG A 201 2.41 4.52 12.61
C ARG A 201 2.26 4.10 11.15
N SER A 202 2.67 2.88 10.81
CA SER A 202 2.67 2.35 9.44
C SER A 202 1.40 1.57 9.07
N CYS A 203 0.42 1.45 9.99
CA CYS A 203 -0.83 0.73 9.77
C CYS A 203 -1.95 1.71 9.38
N PHE A 204 -2.47 1.62 8.16
CA PHE A 204 -3.39 2.59 7.58
C PHE A 204 -4.72 1.95 7.17
N PRO A 205 -5.84 2.68 7.26
CA PRO A 205 -7.10 2.26 6.64
C PRO A 205 -7.00 2.38 5.11
N ILE A 206 -7.91 1.70 4.40
CA ILE A 206 -8.07 1.84 2.95
C ILE A 206 -9.23 2.75 2.60
N LYS A 207 -9.01 3.66 1.64
CA LYS A 207 -10.06 4.45 1.01
C LYS A 207 -10.67 3.67 -0.14
N TYR A 208 -11.98 3.43 -0.08
CA TYR A 208 -12.70 2.78 -1.17
C TYR A 208 -13.34 3.83 -2.05
N GLU A 209 -12.92 3.92 -3.31
CA GLU A 209 -13.36 4.93 -4.28
C GLU A 209 -13.15 4.41 -5.70
N ASP A 210 -14.12 4.63 -6.58
CA ASP A 210 -14.03 4.27 -8.00
C ASP A 210 -13.70 5.51 -8.84
N GLY A 211 -12.99 5.32 -9.96
CA GLY A 211 -12.73 6.39 -10.92
C GLY A 211 -11.79 7.50 -10.43
N TYR A 212 -10.92 7.19 -9.47
CA TYR A 212 -9.88 8.11 -9.02
C TYR A 212 -8.75 8.23 -10.06
N GLU A 213 -8.15 9.40 -10.15
CA GLU A 213 -6.96 9.65 -10.97
C GLU A 213 -6.01 10.64 -10.26
N TYR A 214 -4.77 10.72 -10.74
CA TYR A 214 -3.68 11.54 -10.17
C TYR A 214 -3.15 12.59 -11.14
N THR A 215 -3.92 12.96 -12.16
CA THR A 215 -3.54 13.92 -13.21
C THR A 215 -3.05 15.25 -12.61
N ASP A 216 -3.77 15.80 -11.63
CA ASP A 216 -3.40 17.06 -10.97
C ASP A 216 -2.14 16.92 -10.11
N GLU A 217 -2.04 15.82 -9.37
CA GLU A 217 -0.89 15.52 -8.52
C GLU A 217 0.38 15.30 -9.34
N LEU A 218 0.30 14.61 -10.48
CA LEU A 218 1.42 14.41 -11.40
C LEU A 218 1.82 15.70 -12.11
N SER A 219 0.84 16.59 -12.36
CA SER A 219 1.11 17.92 -12.92
C SER A 219 1.88 18.81 -11.95
N ASN A 220 1.82 18.53 -10.64
CA ASN A 220 2.56 19.24 -9.60
C ASN A 220 3.26 18.24 -8.66
N MET A 221 4.12 17.41 -9.26
CA MET A 221 4.74 16.26 -8.59
C MET A 221 5.58 16.66 -7.38
N GLU A 222 6.27 17.80 -7.43
CA GLU A 222 7.14 18.25 -6.32
C GLU A 222 6.33 18.45 -5.04
N GLU A 223 5.18 19.13 -5.11
CA GLU A 223 4.30 19.35 -3.97
C GLU A 223 3.53 18.07 -3.56
N ASN A 224 3.30 17.16 -4.50
CA ASN A 224 2.46 15.96 -4.28
C ASN A 224 3.24 14.65 -4.14
N THR A 225 4.57 14.70 -4.06
CA THR A 225 5.43 13.50 -4.02
C THR A 225 5.00 12.54 -2.90
N PHE A 226 4.68 13.05 -1.71
CA PHE A 226 4.22 12.21 -0.60
C PHE A 226 2.89 11.50 -0.92
N LYS A 227 1.92 12.20 -1.51
CA LYS A 227 0.63 11.62 -1.88
C LYS A 227 0.79 10.56 -2.97
N LEU A 228 1.58 10.85 -4.00
CA LEU A 228 1.86 9.92 -5.11
C LEU A 228 2.58 8.64 -4.66
N LEU A 229 3.40 8.70 -3.60
CA LEU A 229 4.12 7.54 -3.06
C LEU A 229 3.27 6.64 -2.15
N PHE A 230 2.15 7.14 -1.60
CA PHE A 230 1.36 6.42 -0.60
C PHE A 230 -0.06 6.11 -1.06
N ASP A 231 -0.77 7.09 -1.64
CA ASP A 231 -2.20 6.98 -1.93
C ASP A 231 -2.57 5.82 -2.86
N PRO A 232 -1.80 5.51 -3.92
CA PRO A 232 -2.11 4.36 -4.79
C PRO A 232 -2.15 3.04 -4.03
N PHE A 233 -1.42 2.93 -2.91
CA PHE A 233 -1.35 1.73 -2.08
C PHE A 233 -2.30 1.78 -0.87
N LEU A 234 -3.05 2.87 -0.71
CA LEU A 234 -4.03 3.07 0.37
C LEU A 234 -5.45 3.26 -0.17
N ARG A 235 -5.64 2.99 -1.46
CA ARG A 235 -6.90 3.13 -2.17
C ARG A 235 -7.25 1.84 -2.89
N LYS A 236 -8.55 1.60 -3.04
CA LYS A 236 -9.09 0.41 -3.70
C LYS A 236 -10.49 0.67 -4.24
N GLU A 237 -10.93 -0.09 -5.22
CA GLU A 237 -12.27 0.01 -5.80
C GLU A 237 -13.34 -0.39 -4.79
N THR A 238 -14.53 0.21 -4.91
CA THR A 238 -15.62 0.02 -3.95
C THR A 238 -16.13 -1.41 -3.90
N VAL A 239 -15.94 -2.20 -4.96
CA VAL A 239 -16.25 -3.63 -5.01
C VAL A 239 -15.51 -4.43 -3.92
N TRP A 240 -14.34 -3.96 -3.49
CA TRP A 240 -13.54 -4.56 -2.42
C TRP A 240 -13.84 -4.02 -1.02
N SER A 241 -14.76 -3.05 -0.87
CA SER A 241 -15.09 -2.41 0.43
C SER A 241 -15.53 -3.39 1.52
N HIS A 242 -16.04 -4.56 1.13
CA HIS A 242 -16.42 -5.62 2.05
C HIS A 242 -15.23 -6.20 2.84
N GLU A 243 -14.00 -6.04 2.36
CA GLU A 243 -12.79 -6.51 3.04
C GLU A 243 -12.49 -5.72 4.32
N LYS A 244 -12.96 -4.47 4.42
CA LYS A 244 -12.70 -3.56 5.55
C LYS A 244 -11.22 -3.55 5.92
N GLU A 245 -10.41 -3.35 4.89
CA GLU A 245 -8.98 -3.56 4.91
C GLU A 245 -8.21 -2.48 5.69
N TRP A 246 -7.22 -2.93 6.44
CA TRP A 246 -6.14 -2.13 7.00
C TRP A 246 -4.80 -2.70 6.53
N ARG A 247 -3.86 -1.83 6.14
CA ARG A 247 -2.54 -2.23 5.63
C ARG A 247 -1.42 -1.72 6.51
N ILE A 248 -0.48 -2.60 6.86
CA ILE A 248 0.84 -2.14 7.27
C ILE A 248 1.67 -1.97 6.00
N LEU A 249 2.01 -0.73 5.68
CA LEU A 249 2.72 -0.34 4.46
C LEU A 249 4.19 -0.04 4.76
N PHE A 250 5.10 -0.62 3.97
CA PHE A 250 6.53 -0.35 4.02
C PHE A 250 7.03 0.04 2.64
N ASN A 251 7.57 1.25 2.51
CA ASN A 251 8.39 1.63 1.37
C ASN A 251 9.87 1.36 1.69
N LYS A 252 10.63 1.01 0.65
CA LYS A 252 12.03 0.59 0.77
C LYS A 252 12.94 1.64 1.42
N GLU A 253 12.60 2.91 1.31
CA GLU A 253 13.49 4.02 1.68
C GLU A 253 13.44 4.40 3.17
N LEU A 254 12.28 4.29 3.85
CA LEU A 254 12.13 4.81 5.21
C LEU A 254 11.88 3.74 6.27
N LEU A 255 11.32 2.56 5.92
CA LEU A 255 10.71 1.68 6.94
C LEU A 255 11.16 0.21 6.92
N LEU A 256 11.87 -0.27 5.88
CA LEU A 256 12.37 -1.67 5.87
C LEU A 256 13.49 -1.95 6.89
N ARG A 257 14.00 -0.95 7.61
CA ARG A 257 14.99 -1.17 8.70
C ARG A 257 14.43 -2.01 9.84
N SER A 258 13.12 -1.97 10.04
CA SER A 258 12.42 -2.77 11.06
C SER A 258 11.98 -4.15 10.55
N ALA A 259 12.12 -4.41 9.25
CA ALA A 259 11.80 -5.69 8.63
C ALA A 259 13.04 -6.59 8.61
N ILE A 260 12.82 -7.89 8.81
CA ILE A 260 13.84 -8.92 8.73
C ILE A 260 13.91 -9.39 7.28
N LYS A 261 15.06 -9.19 6.62
CA LYS A 261 15.33 -9.74 5.29
C LYS A 261 15.88 -11.16 5.41
N ILE A 262 15.25 -12.12 4.75
CA ILE A 262 15.71 -13.52 4.64
C ILE A 262 15.70 -13.89 3.15
N GLY A 263 16.89 -14.05 2.55
CA GLY A 263 17.01 -14.13 1.09
C GLY A 263 16.41 -12.88 0.44
N GLU A 264 15.58 -13.03 -0.59
CA GLU A 264 14.87 -11.91 -1.23
C GLU A 264 13.49 -11.59 -0.61
N LYS A 265 13.18 -12.14 0.56
CA LYS A 265 11.89 -11.94 1.23
C LYS A 265 12.03 -11.04 2.46
N TYR A 266 11.00 -10.23 2.70
CA TYR A 266 10.91 -9.37 3.88
C TYR A 266 9.84 -9.89 4.83
N PHE A 267 10.15 -9.87 6.12
CA PHE A 267 9.27 -10.30 7.19
C PHE A 267 9.17 -9.24 8.26
N LEU A 268 8.00 -9.09 8.85
CA LEU A 268 7.79 -8.24 10.01
C LEU A 268 7.53 -9.12 11.24
N LYS A 269 8.14 -8.78 12.38
CA LYS A 269 7.81 -9.40 13.66
C LYS A 269 6.57 -8.71 14.23
N LEU A 270 5.46 -9.44 14.32
CA LEU A 270 4.23 -9.01 14.99
C LEU A 270 4.19 -9.55 16.43
N PRO A 271 3.33 -8.99 17.30
CA PRO A 271 3.06 -9.62 18.59
C PRO A 271 2.42 -10.99 18.40
N LYS A 272 2.43 -11.78 19.48
CA LYS A 272 1.75 -13.07 19.52
C LYS A 272 0.25 -12.89 19.20
N PRO A 273 -0.34 -13.70 18.31
CA PRO A 273 -1.78 -13.66 18.07
C PRO A 273 -2.60 -13.89 19.34
N SER A 274 -3.71 -13.17 19.48
CA SER A 274 -4.66 -13.37 20.59
C SER A 274 -5.54 -14.60 20.35
N ALA A 275 -5.86 -14.87 19.08
CA ALA A 275 -6.64 -16.05 18.70
C ALA A 275 -6.37 -16.51 17.26
N ILE A 276 -6.67 -17.78 17.01
CA ILE A 276 -6.77 -18.38 15.68
C ILE A 276 -8.18 -18.92 15.47
N TYR A 277 -8.76 -18.62 14.33
CA TYR A 277 -10.03 -19.16 13.85
C TYR A 277 -9.71 -20.16 12.76
N LEU A 278 -10.21 -21.38 12.90
CA LEU A 278 -10.05 -22.44 11.92
C LEU A 278 -11.20 -22.39 10.91
N GLY A 279 -10.87 -22.45 9.63
CA GLY A 279 -11.87 -22.56 8.59
C GLY A 279 -12.72 -23.82 8.75
N LYS A 280 -13.96 -23.74 8.28
CA LYS A 280 -14.93 -24.84 8.42
C LYS A 280 -14.45 -26.15 7.80
N ARG A 281 -13.65 -26.07 6.73
CA ARG A 281 -13.17 -27.20 5.92
C ARG A 281 -11.70 -27.54 6.20
N ILE A 282 -11.12 -27.04 7.29
CA ILE A 282 -9.75 -27.37 7.66
C ILE A 282 -9.57 -28.89 7.80
N THR A 283 -8.43 -29.41 7.37
CA THR A 283 -8.10 -30.83 7.50
C THR A 283 -7.85 -31.21 8.95
N THR A 284 -8.16 -32.46 9.32
CA THR A 284 -7.90 -32.97 10.67
C THR A 284 -6.42 -32.87 11.05
N GLU A 285 -5.53 -33.11 10.08
CA GLU A 285 -4.09 -33.00 10.27
C GLU A 285 -3.66 -31.56 10.62
N ASN A 286 -4.07 -30.58 9.81
CA ASN A 286 -3.71 -29.18 10.05
C ASN A 286 -4.34 -28.67 11.35
N LYS A 287 -5.60 -29.04 11.62
CA LYS A 287 -6.27 -28.71 12.88
C LYS A 287 -5.48 -29.22 14.08
N ARG A 288 -4.95 -30.44 14.04
CA ARG A 288 -4.12 -30.99 15.12
C ARG A 288 -2.83 -30.21 15.30
N LYS A 289 -2.09 -29.93 14.22
CA LYS A 289 -0.85 -29.13 14.28
C LYS A 289 -1.10 -27.74 14.88
N ILE A 290 -2.15 -27.05 14.43
CA ILE A 290 -2.50 -25.72 14.95
C ILE A 290 -2.95 -25.80 16.41
N PHE A 291 -3.71 -26.82 16.79
CA PHE A 291 -4.08 -27.05 18.19
C PHE A 291 -2.86 -27.18 19.09
N ASP A 292 -1.86 -27.96 18.69
CA ASP A 292 -0.63 -28.15 19.45
C ASP A 292 0.15 -26.83 19.62
N ILE A 293 0.27 -26.03 18.55
CA ILE A 293 0.89 -24.69 18.59
C ILE A 293 0.11 -23.77 19.52
N CYS A 294 -1.22 -23.66 19.34
CA CYS A 294 -2.07 -22.80 20.15
C CYS A 294 -2.03 -23.18 21.63
N LYS A 295 -2.03 -24.48 21.95
CA LYS A 295 -1.91 -24.96 23.33
C LYS A 295 -0.56 -24.61 23.93
N LYS A 296 0.53 -24.83 23.19
CA LYS A 296 1.90 -24.54 23.63
C LYS A 296 2.13 -23.04 23.87
N ARG A 297 1.57 -22.19 23.01
CA ARG A 297 1.77 -20.74 23.02
C ARG A 297 0.65 -19.97 23.73
N GLU A 298 -0.31 -20.66 24.35
CA GLU A 298 -1.47 -20.04 25.00
C GLU A 298 -2.22 -19.05 24.08
N ILE A 299 -2.56 -19.51 22.88
CA ILE A 299 -3.33 -18.75 21.89
C ILE A 299 -4.74 -19.35 21.83
N SER A 300 -5.77 -18.50 21.93
CA SER A 300 -7.15 -18.98 21.87
C SER A 300 -7.44 -19.59 20.50
N LEU A 301 -8.25 -20.64 20.44
CA LEU A 301 -8.53 -21.39 19.22
C LEU A 301 -10.04 -21.59 19.07
N TYR A 302 -10.55 -21.30 17.88
CA TYR A 302 -11.96 -21.39 17.55
C TYR A 302 -12.17 -22.15 16.25
N GLN A 303 -13.30 -22.82 16.12
CA GLN A 303 -13.76 -23.44 14.88
C GLN A 303 -14.87 -22.60 14.26
N MET A 304 -14.69 -22.17 13.01
CA MET A 304 -15.79 -21.56 12.26
C MET A 304 -16.80 -22.62 11.80
N GLU A 305 -18.07 -22.29 11.93
CA GLU A 305 -19.24 -23.07 11.54
C GLU A 305 -20.20 -22.24 10.70
N LYS A 306 -21.05 -22.91 9.91
CA LYS A 306 -22.09 -22.25 9.11
C LYS A 306 -23.43 -22.28 9.83
N ASP A 307 -24.13 -21.15 9.81
CA ASP A 307 -25.55 -21.08 10.11
C ASP A 307 -26.34 -21.34 8.81
N SER A 308 -26.95 -22.51 8.71
CA SER A 308 -27.74 -22.91 7.55
C SER A 308 -29.03 -22.11 7.35
N ARG A 309 -29.49 -21.34 8.36
CA ARG A 309 -30.76 -20.62 8.29
C ARG A 309 -30.59 -19.18 7.82
N ASN A 310 -29.50 -18.54 8.20
CA ASN A 310 -29.29 -17.11 7.97
C ASN A 310 -28.14 -16.77 7.01
N ALA A 311 -27.51 -17.78 6.39
CA ALA A 311 -26.32 -17.60 5.55
C ALA A 311 -25.21 -16.80 6.25
N LYS A 312 -25.01 -17.07 7.55
CA LYS A 312 -23.98 -16.47 8.40
C LYS A 312 -22.97 -17.53 8.82
N ILE A 313 -21.85 -17.08 9.36
CA ILE A 313 -20.89 -17.95 10.04
C ILE A 313 -20.77 -17.53 11.51
N TYR A 314 -20.42 -18.48 12.35
CA TYR A 314 -20.22 -18.28 13.78
C TYR A 314 -19.07 -19.16 14.27
N GLU A 315 -18.51 -18.85 15.42
CA GLU A 315 -17.39 -19.57 16.00
C GLU A 315 -17.79 -20.44 17.20
N ASN A 316 -17.16 -21.61 17.31
CA ASN A 316 -17.20 -22.45 18.50
C ASN A 316 -15.84 -22.45 19.19
N VAL A 317 -15.83 -22.34 20.51
CA VAL A 317 -14.59 -22.33 21.31
C VAL A 317 -13.97 -23.73 21.32
N ILE A 318 -12.67 -23.83 21.03
CA ILE A 318 -11.85 -25.04 21.25
C ILE A 318 -10.91 -24.81 22.44
N LEU A 319 -10.16 -23.70 22.45
CA LEU A 319 -9.28 -23.28 23.53
C LEU A 319 -9.54 -21.80 23.84
N LYS A 320 -9.60 -21.44 25.12
CA LYS A 320 -9.77 -20.05 25.55
C LYS A 320 -8.67 -19.70 26.53
N TYR A 321 -7.91 -18.66 26.20
CA TYR A 321 -6.91 -18.05 27.07
C TYR A 321 -7.29 -16.59 27.33
N SER A 322 -6.69 -16.00 28.37
CA SER A 322 -6.90 -14.60 28.72
C SER A 322 -6.34 -13.68 27.63
N GLU A 323 -7.12 -12.71 27.17
CA GLU A 323 -6.68 -11.66 26.23
C GLU A 323 -5.89 -10.55 26.94
N LYS A 324 -5.09 -10.88 27.97
CA LYS A 324 -4.25 -9.87 28.65
C LYS A 324 -3.16 -9.41 27.68
N ASN A 325 -2.87 -8.11 27.67
CA ASN A 325 -1.75 -7.56 26.90
C ASN A 325 -0.46 -8.25 27.32
N TRP A 326 0.36 -8.66 26.34
CA TRP A 326 1.66 -9.26 26.59
C TRP A 326 2.71 -8.16 26.64
N GLU A 327 3.24 -7.88 27.82
CA GLU A 327 4.38 -6.97 27.94
C GLU A 327 5.65 -7.59 27.34
N ASP A 328 6.54 -6.75 26.80
CA ASP A 328 7.78 -7.18 26.14
C ASP A 328 8.62 -8.14 27.02
N GLU A 329 8.61 -7.93 28.34
CA GLU A 329 9.28 -8.81 29.31
C GLU A 329 8.74 -10.25 29.30
N LEU A 330 7.42 -10.42 29.19
CA LEU A 330 6.78 -11.74 29.11
C LEU A 330 7.17 -12.46 27.82
N PHE A 331 7.20 -11.73 26.69
CA PHE A 331 7.65 -12.27 25.41
C PHE A 331 9.12 -12.73 25.45
N ILE A 332 9.99 -11.95 26.10
CA ILE A 332 11.42 -12.30 26.28
C ILE A 332 11.55 -13.55 27.15
N VAL A 333 10.87 -13.59 28.29
CA VAL A 333 10.89 -14.74 29.20
C VAL A 333 10.44 -16.01 28.48
N GLU A 334 9.39 -15.93 27.64
CA GLU A 334 8.89 -17.07 26.89
C GLU A 334 9.82 -17.52 25.76
N SER A 335 10.45 -16.56 25.07
CA SER A 335 11.45 -16.84 24.02
C SER A 335 12.68 -17.54 24.61
N ILE A 336 13.13 -17.11 25.80
CA ILE A 336 14.22 -17.73 26.56
C ILE A 336 13.82 -19.15 27.00
N LYS A 337 12.61 -19.32 27.57
CA LYS A 337 12.10 -20.62 28.02
C LYS A 337 11.98 -21.64 26.89
N ASN A 338 11.57 -21.21 25.70
CA ASN A 338 11.35 -22.08 24.55
C ASN A 338 12.59 -22.30 23.66
N LYS A 339 13.77 -21.80 24.07
CA LYS A 339 15.04 -21.90 23.31
C LYS A 339 14.96 -21.39 21.86
N ALA A 340 14.02 -20.50 21.56
CA ALA A 340 13.90 -19.88 20.24
C ALA A 340 14.86 -18.68 20.16
N CYS A 341 16.01 -18.92 19.51
CA CYS A 341 16.97 -17.93 19.00
C CYS A 341 17.62 -16.96 20.00
N LYS A 342 18.82 -17.35 20.49
CA LYS A 342 19.84 -16.43 21.04
C LYS A 342 20.16 -15.23 20.11
N SER A 343 19.94 -15.35 18.79
CA SER A 343 20.20 -14.29 17.81
C SER A 343 19.18 -13.15 17.83
N LEU A 344 17.92 -13.40 18.22
CA LEU A 344 16.86 -12.39 18.21
C LEU A 344 16.99 -11.39 19.35
N ILE A 345 17.40 -11.86 20.53
CA ILE A 345 17.63 -11.01 21.71
C ILE A 345 18.74 -9.99 21.42
N ASN A 346 19.83 -10.41 20.76
CA ASN A 346 20.95 -9.51 20.47
C ASN A 346 20.60 -8.41 19.44
N ASN A 347 19.72 -8.71 18.48
CA ASN A 347 19.27 -7.71 17.51
C ASN A 347 18.21 -6.76 18.11
N TYR A 348 17.34 -7.25 19.00
CA TYR A 348 16.29 -6.42 19.61
C TYR A 348 16.84 -5.35 20.57
N PHE A 349 17.82 -5.73 21.41
CA PHE A 349 18.35 -4.83 22.45
C PHE A 349 19.45 -3.88 21.96
N ASN A 350 20.16 -4.21 20.89
CA ASN A 350 21.12 -3.27 20.30
C ASN A 350 20.44 -2.21 19.42
N TYR A 351 19.18 -2.43 19.00
CA TYR A 351 18.43 -1.44 18.21
C TYR A 351 17.72 -0.39 19.06
N SER A 352 17.26 -0.70 20.28
CA SER A 352 16.60 0.30 21.15
C SER A 352 17.53 1.41 21.62
N ARG A 353 18.85 1.18 21.64
CA ARG A 353 19.87 2.21 21.91
C ARG A 353 20.18 3.12 20.71
N SER A 354 19.76 2.74 19.50
CA SER A 354 20.05 3.51 18.28
C SER A 354 18.96 4.54 17.91
N ILE A 355 17.84 4.53 18.63
CA ILE A 355 16.79 5.53 18.52
C ILE A 355 16.94 6.46 19.73
N GLY A 356 18.01 7.25 19.72
CA GLY A 356 18.08 8.44 20.55
C GLY A 356 17.25 9.53 19.89
N TYR A 357 16.08 9.83 20.47
CA TYR A 357 15.48 11.16 20.60
C TYR A 357 14.39 11.12 21.67
#